data_AF-A0A3A8KAI4-F1
#
_entry.id   AF-A0A3A8KAI4-F1
#
_cell.length_a   1.000
_cell.length_b   1.000
_cell.length_c   1.000
_cell.angle_alpha   90.00
_cell.angle_beta   90.00
_cell.angle_gamma   90.00
#
_symmetry.space_group_name_H-M   'P 1'
#
loop_
_entity.id
_entity.type
_entity.pdbx_description
1 polymer ?
#
loop_
_entity_poly.entity_id
_entity_poly.type
_entity_poly.pdbx_seq_one_letter_code
_entity_poly.pdbx_strand_id
1 'polypeptide(L)'
;MSSSRRDFFKKLLGTGVAVAGIPACAPDIDPSPLLDVPAPGEDGIVSLVVQRYPDLSRVGGSVTLRFPGGSGQENLLVVHPSDSTYAVLSATCTHVGCPMGFDGKEAVCPCHLSRFDLTGAVTNAPATVPLKSYVATYNAGTQVLSISLKSGDDNFPSVVNGTLTLTFAQFPALQDTGGMVSGNPNGYGKTVFIFKLEDGTYSAVDSICPHQGCPVEFESSVDGLLCPCHASTFTKTGARIDGVATSDLKKFTTAATTTEVVVTIA
;
A
#
# COMPACT_ATOMS: atom_id res chain seq x y z
N MET A 1 28.38 35.04 4.21
CA MET A 1 29.05 34.59 5.45
C MET A 1 28.10 34.84 6.60
N SER A 2 27.39 33.80 7.05
CA SER A 2 26.49 33.87 8.22
C SER A 2 26.90 32.73 9.14
N SER A 3 27.73 33.07 10.12
CA SER A 3 28.16 32.17 11.18
C SER A 3 27.03 32.05 12.20
N SER A 4 26.40 30.88 12.24
CA SER A 4 25.41 30.53 13.26
C SER A 4 26.08 30.47 14.65
N ARG A 5 25.29 30.81 15.68
CA ARG A 5 25.65 30.95 17.10
C ARG A 5 26.19 29.68 17.79
N ARG A 6 26.50 28.62 17.02
CA ARG A 6 27.02 27.34 17.51
C ARG A 6 28.53 27.29 17.71
N ASP A 7 29.29 28.26 17.20
CA ASP A 7 30.76 28.26 17.29
C ASP A 7 31.32 28.84 18.61
N PHE A 8 30.50 29.41 19.49
CA PHE A 8 31.00 30.11 20.67
C PHE A 8 31.33 29.18 21.86
N PHE A 9 30.79 27.96 21.90
CA PHE A 9 30.96 27.07 23.07
C PHE A 9 32.17 26.13 23.01
N LYS A 10 32.99 26.15 21.95
CA LYS A 10 34.12 25.21 21.78
C LYS A 10 35.44 25.63 22.42
N LYS A 11 35.50 26.72 23.18
CA LYS A 11 36.77 27.18 23.78
C LYS A 11 36.61 27.55 25.25
N LEU A 12 36.65 26.55 26.13
CA LEU A 12 37.13 26.67 27.52
C LEU A 12 37.34 25.27 28.13
N LEU A 13 38.62 24.92 28.35
CA LEU A 13 39.26 24.13 29.43
C LEU A 13 38.41 23.03 30.13
N GLY A 14 38.83 21.79 30.35
CA GLY A 14 40.16 21.29 30.72
C GLY A 14 40.06 19.83 31.21
N THR A 15 41.19 19.30 31.65
CA THR A 15 41.54 17.90 31.93
C THR A 15 40.62 17.10 32.87
N GLY A 16 40.29 15.87 32.43
CA GLY A 16 39.89 14.74 33.28
C GLY A 16 38.39 14.44 33.30
N VAL A 17 38.01 13.22 32.91
CA VAL A 17 36.92 12.36 33.44
C VAL A 17 36.66 11.20 32.46
N ALA A 18 36.35 10.04 33.04
CA ALA A 18 36.01 8.74 32.47
C ALA A 18 35.45 8.72 31.04
N VAL A 19 35.88 7.71 30.27
CA VAL A 19 35.23 7.27 29.02
C VAL A 19 33.87 6.68 29.37
N ALA A 20 32.89 7.55 29.64
CA ALA A 20 31.49 7.18 29.56
C ALA A 20 31.18 7.01 28.06
N GLY A 21 30.74 5.81 27.68
CA GLY A 21 30.31 5.51 26.33
C GLY A 21 29.31 6.57 25.87
N ILE A 22 29.65 7.25 24.78
CA ILE A 22 28.76 8.20 24.13
C ILE A 22 27.49 7.41 23.79
N PRO A 23 26.29 7.76 24.30
CA PRO A 23 25.08 7.16 23.79
C PRO A 23 25.08 7.46 22.29
N ALA A 24 25.13 6.40 21.47
CA ALA A 24 25.10 6.49 20.03
C ALA A 24 24.05 7.54 19.66
N CYS A 25 24.48 8.61 18.99
CA CYS A 25 23.57 9.66 18.54
C CYS A 25 22.40 8.96 17.86
N ALA A 26 21.20 9.10 18.44
CA ALA A 26 20.00 8.66 17.75
C ALA A 26 20.06 9.30 16.35
N PRO A 27 19.91 8.51 15.28
CA PRO A 27 20.02 9.06 13.94
C PRO A 27 19.07 10.26 13.84
N ASP A 28 19.62 11.40 13.42
CA ASP A 28 18.86 12.63 13.20
C ASP A 28 17.97 12.35 11.98
N ILE A 29 16.75 11.87 12.25
CA ILE A 29 15.76 11.58 11.22
C ILE A 29 14.89 12.82 11.13
N ASP A 30 14.93 13.49 9.99
CA ASP A 30 14.04 14.60 9.67
C ASP A 30 12.77 14.09 8.95
N PRO A 31 11.64 14.81 9.06
CA PRO A 31 10.50 14.59 8.18
C PRO A 31 10.91 14.67 6.70
N SER A 32 10.32 13.83 5.86
CA SER A 32 10.65 13.81 4.43
C SER A 32 10.26 15.12 3.74
N PRO A 33 11.07 15.62 2.78
CA PRO A 33 10.79 16.85 2.05
C PRO A 33 9.38 16.90 1.47
N LEU A 34 8.69 18.01 1.68
CA LEU A 34 7.31 18.18 1.25
C LEU A 34 7.24 18.64 -0.22
N LEU A 35 6.39 17.99 -1.00
CA LEU A 35 6.10 18.30 -2.39
C LEU A 35 4.59 18.45 -2.60
N ASP A 36 4.19 19.58 -3.16
CA ASP A 36 2.82 19.77 -3.62
C ASP A 36 2.62 19.11 -4.99
N VAL A 37 1.60 18.26 -5.07
CA VAL A 37 1.16 17.63 -6.31
C VAL A 37 -0.32 17.93 -6.56
N PRO A 38 -0.77 17.98 -7.82
CA PRO A 38 -2.19 18.11 -8.12
C PRO A 38 -3.00 17.00 -7.46
N ALA A 39 -4.27 17.29 -7.15
CA ALA A 39 -5.22 16.26 -6.74
C ALA A 39 -5.25 15.13 -7.79
N PRO A 40 -5.41 13.87 -7.36
CA PRO A 40 -5.56 12.74 -8.27
C PRO A 40 -6.75 12.95 -9.22
N GLY A 41 -6.62 12.43 -10.44
CA GLY A 41 -7.74 12.38 -11.40
C GLY A 41 -8.85 11.42 -10.94
N GLU A 42 -9.93 11.33 -11.71
CA GLU A 42 -11.05 10.41 -11.43
C GLU A 42 -10.63 8.93 -11.40
N ASP A 43 -9.52 8.60 -12.07
CA ASP A 43 -8.92 7.27 -12.03
C ASP A 43 -8.32 6.91 -10.67
N GLY A 44 -8.06 7.91 -9.81
CA GLY A 44 -7.45 7.76 -8.50
C GLY A 44 -5.95 7.48 -8.57
N ILE A 45 -5.29 7.79 -9.69
CA ILE A 45 -3.86 7.52 -9.90
C ILE A 45 -3.05 8.82 -9.78
N VAL A 46 -1.96 8.76 -9.01
CA VAL A 46 -0.92 9.79 -8.99
C VAL A 46 0.28 9.26 -9.76
N SER A 47 0.69 9.97 -10.81
CA SER A 47 1.84 9.58 -11.62
C SER A 47 3.00 10.56 -11.42
N LEU A 48 4.15 10.04 -10.99
CA LEU A 48 5.38 10.80 -10.78
C LEU A 48 6.44 10.35 -11.79
N VAL A 49 6.99 11.29 -12.55
CA VAL A 49 8.21 11.03 -13.33
C VAL A 49 9.39 11.17 -12.37
N VAL A 50 9.98 10.05 -11.93
CA VAL A 50 10.93 9.99 -10.81
C VAL A 50 12.12 10.94 -11.00
N GLN A 51 12.63 11.10 -12.22
CA GLN A 51 13.76 12.00 -12.51
C GLN A 51 13.51 13.47 -12.18
N ARG A 52 12.25 13.88 -12.09
CA ARG A 52 11.89 15.26 -11.71
C ARG A 52 12.04 15.49 -10.20
N TYR A 53 12.31 14.45 -9.44
CA TYR A 53 12.37 14.45 -7.98
C TYR A 53 13.71 13.87 -7.51
N PRO A 54 14.74 14.73 -7.29
CA PRO A 54 16.09 14.29 -6.95
C PRO A 54 16.19 13.40 -5.69
N ASP A 55 15.23 13.51 -4.77
CA ASP A 55 15.16 12.66 -3.58
C ASP A 55 14.63 11.26 -3.92
N LEU A 56 13.72 11.13 -4.90
CA LEU A 56 13.23 9.83 -5.35
C LEU A 56 14.16 9.16 -6.36
N SER A 57 15.03 9.89 -7.05
CA SER A 57 16.00 9.29 -7.97
C SER A 57 17.16 8.55 -7.27
N ARG A 58 17.34 8.74 -5.95
CA ARG A 58 18.41 8.12 -5.18
C ARG A 58 17.86 7.05 -4.23
N VAL A 59 18.53 5.90 -4.17
CA VAL A 59 18.25 4.88 -3.16
C VAL A 59 18.47 5.48 -1.77
N GLY A 60 17.56 5.17 -0.84
CA GLY A 60 17.50 5.71 0.50
C GLY A 60 16.76 7.04 0.62
N GLY A 61 16.28 7.62 -0.49
CA GLY A 61 15.56 8.89 -0.47
C GLY A 61 14.05 8.76 -0.29
N SER A 62 13.41 9.88 0.04
CA SER A 62 11.97 9.97 0.29
C SER A 62 11.42 11.36 0.00
N VAL A 63 10.11 11.45 -0.23
CA VAL A 63 9.36 12.70 -0.26
C VAL A 63 7.98 12.50 0.38
N THR A 64 7.43 13.59 0.91
CA THR A 64 6.01 13.66 1.31
C THR A 64 5.22 14.36 0.20
N LEU A 65 4.28 13.66 -0.42
CA LEU A 65 3.31 14.26 -1.34
C LEU A 65 2.17 14.89 -0.56
N ARG A 66 1.85 16.15 -0.86
CA ARG A 66 0.69 16.87 -0.33
C ARG A 66 -0.23 17.27 -1.47
N PHE A 67 -1.54 17.17 -1.21
CA PHE A 67 -2.60 17.50 -2.15
C PHE A 67 -3.32 18.78 -1.71
N PRO A 68 -2.80 19.97 -2.07
CA PRO A 68 -3.47 21.23 -1.76
C PRO A 68 -4.84 21.33 -2.46
N GLY A 69 -5.75 22.11 -1.87
CA GLY A 69 -7.06 22.41 -2.50
C GLY A 69 -8.25 21.60 -1.97
N GLY A 70 -8.10 20.86 -0.87
CA GLY A 70 -9.24 20.24 -0.17
C GLY A 70 -9.78 18.96 -0.81
N SER A 71 -8.93 18.20 -1.51
CA SER A 71 -9.28 16.90 -2.10
C SER A 71 -9.72 15.84 -1.07
N GLY A 72 -9.52 16.09 0.24
CA GLY A 72 -9.74 15.12 1.30
C GLY A 72 -8.70 13.99 1.34
N GLN A 73 -7.78 13.97 0.37
CA GLN A 73 -6.71 12.99 0.29
C GLN A 73 -5.62 13.29 1.32
N GLU A 74 -5.23 12.27 2.08
CA GLU A 74 -4.11 12.39 3.02
C GLU A 74 -2.75 12.50 2.32
N ASN A 75 -1.77 13.03 3.03
CA ASN A 75 -0.39 13.11 2.54
C ASN A 75 0.25 11.73 2.46
N LEU A 76 1.08 11.53 1.43
CA LEU A 76 1.72 10.24 1.17
C LEU A 76 3.23 10.35 1.36
N LEU A 77 3.80 9.41 2.10
CA LEU A 77 5.23 9.23 2.18
C LEU A 77 5.63 8.27 1.04
N VAL A 78 6.40 8.76 0.09
CA VAL A 78 7.01 7.94 -0.98
C VAL A 78 8.47 7.70 -0.62
N VAL A 79 8.90 6.45 -0.61
CA VAL A 79 10.28 6.05 -0.27
C VAL A 79 10.90 5.20 -1.37
N HIS A 80 12.22 5.33 -1.57
CA HIS A 80 13.00 4.56 -2.54
C HIS A 80 14.03 3.68 -1.80
N PRO A 81 13.64 2.53 -1.23
CA PRO A 81 14.50 1.68 -0.40
C PRO A 81 15.63 0.98 -1.16
N SER A 82 15.42 0.68 -2.44
CA SER A 82 16.38 -0.07 -3.27
C SER A 82 16.05 0.10 -4.76
N ASP A 83 16.99 -0.27 -5.63
CA ASP A 83 16.88 -0.07 -7.08
C ASP A 83 15.51 -0.47 -7.64
N SER A 84 14.87 0.47 -8.33
CA SER A 84 13.56 0.31 -8.99
C SER A 84 12.41 -0.08 -8.06
N THR A 85 12.61 -0.05 -6.75
CA THR A 85 11.62 -0.43 -5.75
C THR A 85 11.15 0.83 -5.03
N TYR A 86 9.84 1.03 -4.95
CA TYR A 86 9.25 2.16 -4.23
C TYR A 86 8.17 1.63 -3.31
N ALA A 87 8.05 2.21 -2.13
CA ALA A 87 6.92 2.00 -1.23
C ALA A 87 6.23 3.33 -0.96
N VAL A 88 4.92 3.28 -0.76
CA VAL A 88 4.09 4.46 -0.50
C VAL A 88 3.22 4.19 0.71
N LEU A 89 3.33 5.06 1.71
CA LEU A 89 2.66 4.93 3.00
C LEU A 89 1.92 6.23 3.33
N SER A 90 1.05 6.22 4.34
CA SER A 90 0.59 7.46 4.97
C SER A 90 1.79 8.24 5.50
N ALA A 91 1.84 9.55 5.23
CA ALA A 91 2.86 10.43 5.80
C ALA A 91 2.54 10.87 7.24
N THR A 92 1.50 10.32 7.86
CA THR A 92 1.02 10.71 9.19
C THR A 92 1.21 9.56 10.17
N CYS A 93 2.03 9.77 11.19
CA CYS A 93 2.24 8.78 12.24
C CYS A 93 0.93 8.46 12.97
N THR A 94 0.58 7.17 13.07
CA THR A 94 -0.63 6.68 13.76
C THR A 94 -0.60 6.85 15.29
N HIS A 95 0.52 7.29 15.87
CA HIS A 95 0.59 7.60 17.30
C HIS A 95 -0.11 8.93 17.63
N VAL A 96 0.46 10.06 17.19
CA VAL A 96 -0.04 11.42 17.51
C VAL A 96 -0.08 12.35 16.29
N GLY A 97 0.06 11.81 15.08
CA GLY A 97 -0.11 12.59 13.84
C GLY A 97 1.12 13.38 13.36
N CYS A 98 2.32 13.04 13.82
CA CYS A 98 3.55 13.67 13.31
C CYS A 98 3.84 13.29 11.85
N PRO A 99 4.51 14.16 11.07
CA PRO A 99 4.95 13.83 9.72
C PRO A 99 6.05 12.76 9.75
N MET A 100 6.06 11.89 8.75
CA MET A 100 6.98 10.76 8.67
C MET A 100 8.29 11.09 7.90
N GLY A 101 9.38 10.49 8.37
CA GLY A 101 10.69 10.44 7.70
C GLY A 101 11.00 9.03 7.17
N PHE A 102 12.16 8.89 6.54
CA PHE A 102 12.70 7.62 6.06
C PHE A 102 14.19 7.54 6.38
N ASP A 103 14.65 6.43 6.97
CA ASP A 103 16.06 6.26 7.33
C ASP A 103 16.88 5.47 6.29
N GLY A 104 16.28 5.21 5.14
CA GLY A 104 16.83 4.38 4.07
C GLY A 104 16.34 2.93 4.10
N LYS A 105 15.67 2.50 5.19
CA LYS A 105 15.13 1.14 5.33
C LYS A 105 13.69 1.12 5.83
N GLU A 106 13.37 1.92 6.84
CA GLU A 106 12.06 1.96 7.49
C GLU A 106 11.47 3.38 7.43
N ALA A 107 10.15 3.47 7.46
CA ALA A 107 9.48 4.74 7.73
C ALA A 107 9.56 5.03 9.23
N VAL A 108 10.03 6.22 9.58
CA VAL A 108 10.32 6.56 10.98
C VAL A 108 9.68 7.89 11.36
N CYS A 109 8.98 7.89 12.48
CA CYS A 109 8.41 9.10 13.06
C CYS A 109 9.47 9.81 13.91
N PRO A 110 9.90 11.03 13.54
CA PRO A 110 10.98 11.72 14.23
C PRO A 110 10.59 12.25 15.62
N CYS A 111 9.30 12.34 15.93
CA CYS A 111 8.83 12.84 17.22
C CYS A 111 9.13 11.90 18.39
N HIS A 112 8.89 10.59 18.21
CA HIS A 112 9.00 9.59 19.28
C HIS A 112 9.59 8.26 18.80
N LEU A 113 10.16 8.25 17.59
CA LEU A 113 10.86 7.12 16.98
C LEU A 113 10.00 5.87 16.75
N SER A 114 8.68 6.02 16.56
CA SER A 114 7.88 4.92 16.02
C SER A 114 8.40 4.51 14.65
N ARG A 115 8.52 3.21 14.42
CA ARG A 115 9.05 2.65 13.17
C ARG A 115 8.02 1.75 12.52
N PHE A 116 8.03 1.77 11.20
CA PHE A 116 7.16 0.97 10.38
C PHE A 116 7.97 0.38 9.23
N ASP A 117 7.72 -0.88 8.92
CA ASP A 117 8.29 -1.49 7.72
C ASP A 117 7.64 -0.92 6.44
N LEU A 118 8.11 -1.37 5.28
CA LEU A 118 7.65 -0.89 3.98
C LEU A 118 6.23 -1.35 3.62
N THR A 119 5.63 -2.27 4.39
CA THR A 119 4.21 -2.64 4.28
C THR A 119 3.31 -1.75 5.14
N GLY A 120 3.92 -0.99 6.07
CA GLY A 120 3.26 -0.15 7.05
C GLY A 120 3.14 -0.79 8.43
N ALA A 121 3.58 -2.04 8.62
CA ALA A 121 3.47 -2.73 9.89
C ALA A 121 4.39 -2.09 10.95
N VAL A 122 3.90 -1.98 12.18
CA VAL A 122 4.66 -1.39 13.30
C VAL A 122 5.83 -2.30 13.67
N THR A 123 7.06 -1.77 13.61
CA THR A 123 8.28 -2.46 14.05
C THR A 123 8.85 -1.88 15.34
N ASN A 124 8.47 -0.64 15.69
CA ASN A 124 8.85 -0.03 16.96
C ASN A 124 7.73 0.91 17.48
N ALA A 125 7.37 0.74 18.75
CA ALA A 125 6.40 1.59 19.46
C ALA A 125 6.95 3.03 19.63
N PRO A 126 6.16 4.06 20.03
CA PRO A 126 4.85 4.02 20.68
C PRO A 126 3.62 3.75 19.81
N ALA A 127 3.69 3.90 18.48
CA ALA A 127 2.57 3.54 17.63
C ALA A 127 2.19 2.07 17.81
N THR A 128 0.90 1.75 17.78
CA THR A 128 0.37 0.38 17.86
C THR A 128 -0.52 0.02 16.67
N VAL A 129 -0.80 1.00 15.82
CA VAL A 129 -1.62 0.85 14.61
C VAL A 129 -0.71 0.98 13.39
N PRO A 130 -0.76 0.06 12.41
CA PRO A 130 0.01 0.16 11.17
C PRO A 130 -0.27 1.45 10.39
N LEU A 131 0.72 1.93 9.62
CA LEU A 131 0.47 2.95 8.61
C LEU A 131 -0.33 2.33 7.47
N LYS A 132 -1.26 3.11 6.91
CA LYS A 132 -1.88 2.76 5.64
C LYS A 132 -0.82 2.72 4.53
N SER A 133 -0.84 1.69 3.70
CA SER A 133 0.02 1.54 2.52
C SER A 133 -0.77 1.70 1.23
N TYR A 134 -0.08 2.16 0.19
CA TYR A 134 -0.63 2.46 -1.13
C TYR A 134 0.14 1.68 -2.19
N VAL A 135 -0.56 1.16 -3.20
CA VAL A 135 0.13 0.49 -4.31
C VAL A 135 0.86 1.51 -5.15
N ALA A 136 2.10 1.17 -5.45
CA ALA A 136 2.94 1.88 -6.37
C ALA A 136 3.53 0.91 -7.39
N THR A 137 3.54 1.27 -8.66
CA THR A 137 4.24 0.53 -9.72
C THR A 137 5.22 1.45 -10.40
N TYR A 138 6.48 1.03 -10.45
CA TYR A 138 7.53 1.77 -11.16
C TYR A 138 7.85 1.10 -12.49
N ASN A 139 7.72 1.87 -13.57
CA ASN A 139 8.16 1.43 -14.89
C ASN A 139 9.56 1.98 -15.15
N ALA A 140 10.58 1.13 -15.18
CA ALA A 140 11.96 1.56 -15.40
C ALA A 140 12.22 2.12 -16.82
N GLY A 141 11.45 1.68 -17.82
CA GLY A 141 11.57 2.17 -19.19
C GLY A 141 11.07 3.60 -19.38
N THR A 142 9.97 3.96 -18.71
CA THR A 142 9.40 5.32 -18.75
C THR A 142 9.78 6.17 -17.54
N GLN A 143 10.34 5.55 -16.51
CA GLN A 143 10.71 6.15 -15.22
C GLN A 143 9.52 6.80 -14.49
N VAL A 144 8.33 6.23 -14.71
CA VAL A 144 7.08 6.67 -14.07
C VAL A 144 6.78 5.76 -12.89
N LEU A 145 6.56 6.38 -11.74
CA LEU A 145 5.94 5.76 -10.57
C LEU A 145 4.45 6.10 -10.56
N SER A 146 3.60 5.07 -10.67
CA SER A 146 2.14 5.20 -10.61
C SER A 146 1.63 4.73 -9.25
N ILE A 147 0.93 5.59 -8.52
CA ILE A 147 0.42 5.36 -7.17
C ILE A 147 -1.11 5.28 -7.21
N SER A 148 -1.70 4.21 -6.70
CA SER A 148 -3.15 4.03 -6.60
C SER A 148 -3.66 4.52 -5.24
N LEU A 149 -4.57 5.50 -5.25
CA LEU A 149 -5.13 6.10 -4.04
C LEU A 149 -6.46 5.49 -3.59
N LYS A 150 -7.01 4.57 -4.38
CA LYS A 150 -8.25 3.87 -4.03
C LYS A 150 -7.94 2.93 -2.84
N SER A 151 -8.43 3.32 -1.67
CA SER A 151 -8.31 2.54 -0.44
C SER A 151 -9.09 1.24 -0.55
N GLY A 152 -8.45 0.16 -0.13
CA GLY A 152 -9.11 -1.09 0.19
C GLY A 152 -9.59 -1.12 1.64
N ASP A 153 -10.16 -2.25 2.04
CA ASP A 153 -10.63 -2.51 3.40
C ASP A 153 -9.43 -2.69 4.34
N ASP A 154 -9.44 -2.02 5.50
CA ASP A 154 -8.32 -2.04 6.46
C ASP A 154 -8.00 -3.45 7.02
N ASN A 155 -8.96 -4.37 6.98
CA ASN A 155 -8.80 -5.75 7.46
C ASN A 155 -8.52 -6.76 6.33
N PHE A 156 -8.28 -6.28 5.11
CA PHE A 156 -7.98 -7.11 3.95
C PHE A 156 -6.52 -6.87 3.49
N PRO A 157 -5.77 -7.92 3.09
CA PRO A 157 -4.37 -7.76 2.74
C PRO A 157 -4.21 -6.81 1.55
N SER A 158 -3.17 -5.98 1.61
CA SER A 158 -2.78 -5.13 0.48
C SER A 158 -2.19 -5.96 -0.66
N VAL A 159 -2.30 -5.44 -1.89
CA VAL A 159 -1.50 -5.93 -3.02
C VAL A 159 -0.07 -5.41 -2.86
N VAL A 160 0.90 -6.31 -2.78
CA VAL A 160 2.34 -5.99 -2.69
C VAL A 160 3.04 -6.56 -3.92
N ASN A 161 3.76 -5.73 -4.69
CA ASN A 161 4.44 -6.14 -5.93
C ASN A 161 3.51 -6.89 -6.91
N GLY A 162 2.28 -6.39 -7.10
CA GLY A 162 1.28 -7.00 -7.99
C GLY A 162 0.68 -8.30 -7.44
N THR A 163 0.88 -8.62 -6.17
CA THR A 163 0.43 -9.87 -5.56
C THR A 163 -0.41 -9.62 -4.32
N LEU A 164 -1.58 -10.25 -4.26
CA LEU A 164 -2.43 -10.34 -3.07
C LEU A 164 -2.23 -11.72 -2.42
N THR A 165 -1.75 -11.74 -1.18
CA THR A 165 -1.52 -12.99 -0.44
C THR A 165 -2.54 -13.14 0.68
N LEU A 166 -3.27 -14.26 0.68
CA LEU A 166 -4.25 -14.63 1.70
C LEU A 166 -3.76 -15.86 2.46
N THR A 167 -3.32 -15.68 3.70
CA THR A 167 -2.90 -16.81 4.55
C THR A 167 -4.12 -17.54 5.11
N PHE A 168 -4.05 -18.87 5.24
CA PHE A 168 -5.14 -19.66 5.82
C PHE A 168 -5.35 -19.39 7.31
N ALA A 169 -4.32 -18.89 8.01
CA ALA A 169 -4.46 -18.44 9.38
C ALA A 169 -5.39 -17.21 9.49
N GLN A 170 -5.29 -16.27 8.54
CA GLN A 170 -6.16 -15.09 8.48
C GLN A 170 -7.51 -15.40 7.81
N PHE A 171 -7.53 -16.30 6.83
CA PHE A 171 -8.68 -16.62 5.99
C PHE A 171 -8.99 -18.13 6.00
N PRO A 172 -9.45 -18.68 7.14
CA PRO A 172 -9.62 -20.12 7.30
C PRO A 172 -10.66 -20.71 6.35
N ALA A 173 -11.67 -19.94 5.92
CA ALA A 173 -12.70 -20.38 4.99
C ALA A 173 -12.12 -20.88 3.64
N LEU A 174 -10.94 -20.40 3.22
CA LEU A 174 -10.31 -20.84 1.97
C LEU A 174 -9.69 -22.25 2.06
N GLN A 175 -9.69 -22.87 3.24
CA GLN A 175 -9.28 -24.27 3.42
C GLN A 175 -10.40 -25.26 3.07
N ASP A 176 -11.66 -24.84 3.20
CA ASP A 176 -12.82 -25.71 3.01
C ASP A 176 -13.33 -25.63 1.57
N THR A 177 -13.64 -26.77 0.97
CA THR A 177 -14.24 -26.82 -0.38
C THR A 177 -15.56 -26.06 -0.42
N GLY A 178 -15.71 -25.15 -1.40
CA GLY A 178 -16.85 -24.25 -1.50
C GLY A 178 -16.72 -22.98 -0.66
N GLY A 179 -15.69 -22.88 0.18
CA GLY A 179 -15.39 -21.67 0.93
C GLY A 179 -15.04 -20.50 0.04
N MET A 180 -15.41 -19.29 0.47
CA MET A 180 -15.08 -18.06 -0.23
C MET A 180 -14.61 -16.99 0.74
N VAL A 181 -13.83 -16.06 0.21
CA VAL A 181 -13.51 -14.80 0.84
C VAL A 181 -13.67 -13.69 -0.20
N SER A 182 -14.15 -12.53 0.24
CA SER A 182 -14.18 -11.32 -0.57
C SER A 182 -13.72 -10.13 0.24
N GLY A 183 -13.04 -9.21 -0.43
CA GLY A 183 -12.66 -7.93 0.17
C GLY A 183 -12.01 -7.03 -0.86
N ASN A 184 -11.91 -5.75 -0.55
CA ASN A 184 -11.24 -4.77 -1.38
C ASN A 184 -9.77 -4.67 -0.91
N PRO A 185 -8.79 -5.24 -1.62
CA PRO A 185 -7.40 -5.10 -1.19
C PRO A 185 -6.92 -3.68 -1.47
N ASN A 186 -6.22 -3.13 -0.48
CA ASN A 186 -5.49 -1.88 -0.66
C ASN A 186 -4.58 -2.01 -1.87
N GLY A 187 -4.72 -1.05 -2.79
CA GLY A 187 -3.96 -1.02 -4.02
C GLY A 187 -4.56 -1.66 -5.26
N TYR A 188 -5.65 -2.45 -5.13
CA TYR A 188 -6.53 -2.73 -6.26
C TYR A 188 -7.72 -1.77 -6.29
N GLY A 189 -8.27 -1.45 -5.11
CA GLY A 189 -9.34 -0.46 -4.95
C GLY A 189 -10.73 -0.93 -5.39
N LYS A 190 -10.90 -2.23 -5.63
CA LYS A 190 -12.17 -2.89 -5.93
C LYS A 190 -12.24 -4.21 -5.18
N THR A 191 -13.43 -4.71 -4.91
CA THR A 191 -13.59 -6.04 -4.30
C THR A 191 -13.05 -7.13 -5.23
N VAL A 192 -12.28 -8.05 -4.66
CA VAL A 192 -11.88 -9.31 -5.30
C VAL A 192 -12.61 -10.43 -4.58
N PHE A 193 -13.20 -11.35 -5.34
CA PHE A 193 -13.75 -12.60 -4.81
C PHE A 193 -12.74 -13.72 -5.01
N ILE A 194 -12.48 -14.52 -3.97
CA ILE A 194 -11.63 -15.71 -4.00
C ILE A 194 -12.47 -16.90 -3.58
N PHE A 195 -12.54 -17.94 -4.41
CA PHE A 195 -13.31 -19.15 -4.16
C PHE A 195 -12.40 -20.37 -4.12
N LYS A 196 -12.65 -21.28 -3.17
CA LYS A 196 -12.18 -22.66 -3.21
C LYS A 196 -13.17 -23.51 -4.00
N LEU A 197 -12.75 -24.02 -5.14
CA LEU A 197 -13.60 -24.81 -6.03
C LEU A 197 -13.67 -26.29 -5.63
N GLU A 198 -14.67 -27.00 -6.17
CA GLU A 198 -14.92 -28.43 -5.87
C GLU A 198 -13.76 -29.35 -6.28
N ASP A 199 -13.05 -29.00 -7.34
CA ASP A 199 -11.87 -29.72 -7.82
C ASP A 199 -10.61 -29.44 -6.98
N GLY A 200 -10.72 -28.64 -5.92
CA GLY A 200 -9.63 -28.26 -5.05
C GLY A 200 -8.78 -27.10 -5.58
N THR A 201 -9.09 -26.53 -6.74
CA THR A 201 -8.41 -25.33 -7.25
C THR A 201 -8.99 -24.05 -6.65
N TYR A 202 -8.36 -22.92 -6.93
CA TYR A 202 -8.84 -21.60 -6.51
C TYR A 202 -9.23 -20.78 -7.74
N SER A 203 -10.25 -19.93 -7.58
CA SER A 203 -10.62 -18.89 -8.53
C SER A 203 -10.51 -17.54 -7.86
N ALA A 204 -10.06 -16.52 -8.60
CA ALA A 204 -10.10 -15.14 -8.16
C ALA A 204 -10.60 -14.23 -9.28
N VAL A 205 -11.58 -13.37 -8.98
CA VAL A 205 -12.24 -12.50 -9.97
C VAL A 205 -12.52 -11.09 -9.43
N ASP A 206 -12.53 -10.11 -10.33
CA ASP A 206 -12.92 -8.71 -10.06
C ASP A 206 -14.43 -8.65 -9.79
N SER A 207 -14.86 -7.77 -8.87
CA SER A 207 -16.27 -7.49 -8.63
C SER A 207 -16.91 -6.60 -9.71
N ILE A 208 -16.16 -6.05 -10.66
CA ILE A 208 -16.74 -5.10 -11.61
C ILE A 208 -17.38 -5.81 -12.81
N CYS A 209 -18.69 -5.66 -12.96
CA CYS A 209 -19.45 -6.11 -14.12
C CYS A 209 -18.94 -5.41 -15.40
N PRO A 210 -18.58 -6.17 -16.46
CA PRO A 210 -17.98 -5.61 -17.66
C PRO A 210 -18.97 -4.85 -18.57
N HIS A 211 -20.25 -4.75 -18.18
CA HIS A 211 -21.25 -3.98 -18.90
C HIS A 211 -21.09 -2.47 -18.67
N GLN A 212 -21.33 -2.00 -17.45
CA GLN A 212 -21.35 -0.57 -17.08
C GLN A 212 -20.59 -0.30 -15.77
N GLY A 213 -19.81 -1.26 -15.29
CA GLY A 213 -18.96 -1.07 -14.12
C GLY A 213 -19.64 -1.23 -12.76
N CYS A 214 -20.90 -1.69 -12.72
CA CYS A 214 -21.56 -1.98 -11.45
C CYS A 214 -20.83 -3.11 -10.69
N PRO A 215 -20.66 -3.01 -9.37
CA PRO A 215 -20.14 -4.12 -8.58
C PRO A 215 -21.14 -5.28 -8.59
N VAL A 216 -20.61 -6.50 -8.70
CA VAL A 216 -21.34 -7.76 -8.53
C VAL A 216 -21.19 -8.25 -7.09
N GLU A 217 -22.17 -9.00 -6.64
CA GLU A 217 -22.24 -9.59 -5.31
C GLU A 217 -22.35 -11.10 -5.42
N PHE A 218 -21.85 -11.83 -4.42
CA PHE A 218 -22.10 -13.27 -4.35
C PHE A 218 -23.55 -13.54 -3.98
N GLU A 219 -24.20 -14.37 -4.76
CA GLU A 219 -25.61 -14.72 -4.58
C GLU A 219 -25.77 -16.24 -4.66
N SER A 220 -26.17 -16.82 -3.52
CA SER A 220 -26.34 -18.26 -3.37
C SER A 220 -27.42 -18.85 -4.29
N SER A 221 -28.47 -18.08 -4.61
CA SER A 221 -29.57 -18.54 -5.47
C SER A 221 -29.16 -18.75 -6.94
N VAL A 222 -28.05 -18.16 -7.38
CA VAL A 222 -27.47 -18.37 -8.72
C VAL A 222 -26.15 -19.13 -8.69
N ASP A 223 -25.76 -19.64 -7.51
CA ASP A 223 -24.48 -20.28 -7.23
C ASP A 223 -23.27 -19.52 -7.81
N GLY A 224 -23.27 -18.20 -7.68
CA GLY A 224 -22.31 -17.36 -8.40
C GLY A 224 -22.37 -15.90 -8.03
N LEU A 225 -22.04 -15.05 -9.00
CA LEU A 225 -21.99 -13.60 -8.84
C LEU A 225 -23.14 -12.96 -9.63
N LEU A 226 -23.88 -12.08 -8.98
CA LEU A 226 -25.01 -11.34 -9.54
C LEU A 226 -24.68 -9.84 -9.61
N CYS A 227 -24.91 -9.23 -10.76
CA CYS A 227 -24.91 -7.78 -10.91
C CYS A 227 -26.33 -7.24 -10.61
N PRO A 228 -26.53 -6.46 -9.53
CA PRO A 228 -27.86 -5.99 -9.14
C PRO A 228 -28.44 -4.92 -10.10
N CYS A 229 -27.61 -4.28 -10.93
CA CYS A 229 -28.07 -3.22 -11.83
C CYS A 229 -29.02 -3.71 -12.94
N HIS A 230 -28.65 -4.81 -13.62
CA HIS A 230 -29.37 -5.34 -14.78
C HIS A 230 -29.35 -6.88 -14.81
N ALA A 231 -29.22 -7.50 -13.64
CA ALA A 231 -29.30 -8.94 -13.41
C ALA A 231 -28.34 -9.80 -14.27
N SER A 232 -27.16 -9.27 -14.64
CA SER A 232 -26.13 -10.12 -15.26
C SER A 232 -25.56 -11.08 -14.23
N THR A 233 -25.42 -12.35 -14.60
CA THR A 233 -24.95 -13.41 -13.72
C THR A 233 -23.66 -14.03 -14.25
N PHE A 234 -22.80 -14.45 -13.31
CA PHE A 234 -21.50 -15.02 -13.60
C PHE A 234 -21.23 -16.22 -12.69
N THR A 235 -20.47 -17.19 -13.17
CA THR A 235 -19.97 -18.30 -12.35
C THR A 235 -18.96 -17.80 -11.30
N LYS A 236 -18.62 -18.65 -10.32
CA LYS A 236 -17.50 -18.43 -9.39
C LYS A 236 -16.12 -18.32 -10.08
N THR A 237 -16.02 -18.76 -11.34
CA THR A 237 -14.83 -18.60 -12.21
C THR A 237 -14.88 -17.35 -13.09
N GLY A 238 -15.92 -16.53 -12.94
CA GLY A 238 -16.11 -15.27 -13.66
C GLY A 238 -16.68 -15.44 -15.07
N ALA A 239 -17.07 -16.66 -15.47
CA ALA A 239 -17.68 -16.89 -16.77
C ALA A 239 -19.10 -16.33 -16.79
N ARG A 240 -19.45 -15.56 -17.82
CA ARG A 240 -20.80 -15.00 -17.97
C ARG A 240 -21.82 -16.11 -18.20
N ILE A 241 -22.93 -16.07 -17.48
CA ILE A 241 -24.08 -16.96 -17.64
C ILE A 241 -25.19 -16.25 -18.42
N ASP A 242 -25.78 -15.19 -17.84
CA ASP A 242 -26.93 -14.49 -18.42
C ASP A 242 -26.89 -12.97 -18.20
N GLY A 243 -27.84 -12.25 -18.81
CA GLY A 243 -28.06 -10.82 -18.67
C GLY A 243 -27.35 -9.97 -19.74
N VAL A 244 -27.29 -8.65 -19.49
CA VAL A 244 -26.84 -7.66 -20.48
C VAL A 244 -25.33 -7.53 -20.65
N ALA A 245 -24.53 -8.01 -19.70
CA ALA A 245 -23.08 -8.10 -19.90
C ALA A 245 -22.77 -8.91 -21.17
N THR A 246 -21.70 -8.57 -21.89
CA THR A 246 -21.34 -9.26 -23.15
C THR A 246 -20.00 -9.99 -23.06
N SER A 247 -19.37 -9.98 -21.89
CA SER A 247 -18.08 -10.63 -21.62
C SER A 247 -18.02 -11.15 -20.18
N ASP A 248 -17.00 -11.95 -19.90
CA ASP A 248 -16.67 -12.48 -18.58
C ASP A 248 -16.17 -11.38 -17.63
N LEU A 249 -16.23 -11.65 -16.32
CA LEU A 249 -15.52 -10.84 -15.33
C LEU A 249 -14.00 -10.94 -15.55
N LYS A 250 -13.26 -9.90 -15.16
CA LYS A 250 -11.80 -9.95 -15.11
C LYS A 250 -11.38 -11.04 -14.12
N LYS A 251 -10.54 -11.96 -14.59
CA LYS A 251 -10.02 -13.10 -13.82
C LYS A 251 -8.57 -12.81 -13.43
N PHE A 252 -8.18 -13.28 -12.25
CA PHE A 252 -6.81 -13.21 -11.76
C PHE A 252 -6.18 -14.60 -11.73
N THR A 253 -4.86 -14.65 -11.90
CA THR A 253 -4.11 -15.90 -11.74
C THR A 253 -3.97 -16.22 -10.26
N THR A 254 -4.21 -17.48 -9.90
CA THR A 254 -4.07 -17.97 -8.52
C THR A 254 -3.03 -19.07 -8.44
N ALA A 255 -2.22 -19.05 -7.38
CA ALA A 255 -1.38 -20.15 -6.94
C ALA A 255 -1.65 -20.44 -5.46
N ALA A 256 -1.54 -21.69 -5.04
CA ALA A 256 -1.77 -22.07 -3.65
C ALA A 256 -0.60 -22.90 -3.11
N THR A 257 -0.31 -22.72 -1.83
CA THR A 257 0.65 -23.53 -1.07
C THR A 257 -0.10 -24.25 0.06
N THR A 258 0.63 -24.86 0.99
CA THR A 258 0.04 -25.47 2.18
C THR A 258 -0.48 -24.47 3.21
N THR A 259 -0.11 -23.18 3.11
CA THR A 259 -0.42 -22.16 4.13
C THR A 259 -1.16 -20.94 3.59
N GLU A 260 -1.25 -20.76 2.28
CA GLU A 260 -1.79 -19.53 1.68
C GLU A 260 -2.27 -19.72 0.24
N VAL A 261 -3.05 -18.75 -0.22
CA VAL A 261 -3.40 -18.52 -1.62
C VAL A 261 -2.80 -17.19 -2.05
N VAL A 262 -2.15 -17.21 -3.20
CA VAL A 262 -1.50 -16.06 -3.83
C VAL A 262 -2.27 -15.72 -5.10
N VAL A 263 -2.71 -14.47 -5.21
CA VAL A 263 -3.45 -13.95 -6.36
C VAL A 263 -2.62 -12.88 -7.06
N THR A 264 -2.34 -13.05 -8.35
CA THR A 264 -1.63 -12.05 -9.15
C THR A 264 -2.61 -11.02 -9.68
N ILE A 265 -2.47 -9.78 -9.19
CA ILE A 265 -3.27 -8.62 -9.55
C ILE A 265 -2.44 -7.76 -10.53
N ALA A 266 -2.72 -7.90 -11.83
CA ALA A 266 -2.13 -7.12 -12.92
C ALA A 266 -3.09 -6.05 -13.46
#